data_AF-A0A382XXY2-F1
#
_entry.id   AF-A0A382XXY2-F1
#
_cell.length_a   1.000
_cell.length_b   1.000
_cell.length_c   1.000
_cell.angle_alpha   90.00
_cell.angle_beta   90.00
_cell.angle_gamma   90.00
#
_symmetry.space_group_name_H-M   'P 1'
#
loop_
_entity.id
_entity.type
_entity.pdbx_description
1 polymer ?
#
loop_
_entity_poly.entity_id
_entity_poly.type
_entity_poly.pdbx_seq_one_letter_code
_entity_poly.pdbx_strand_id
1 'polypeptide(L)'
;MKDKVLKIWPEINWIKDETLRSKTLDAWVYAIEQSPLEPKDLEEIPFSLLIKDCSVSFMNHKRTCVQLAVDIANKMVDNFGDEIKVDMDILISGAILIDVGKLLEYEIVDGKLTTSNYGKVVRHPFSGVAIAARFDL
;
A
#
# COMPACT_ATOMS: atom_id res chain seq x y z
N MET A 1 -6.23 12.28 -10.02
CA MET A 1 -5.33 11.35 -9.30
C MET A 1 -6.00 10.00 -9.01
N LYS A 2 -7.23 9.98 -8.47
CA LYS A 2 -8.01 8.76 -8.17
C LYS A 2 -7.94 7.65 -9.22
N ASP A 3 -8.21 7.97 -10.49
CA ASP A 3 -8.18 6.95 -11.57
C ASP A 3 -6.79 6.32 -11.78
N LYS A 4 -5.71 7.10 -11.61
CA LYS A 4 -4.34 6.59 -11.69
C LYS A 4 -4.04 5.64 -10.52
N VAL A 5 -4.50 5.98 -9.31
CA VAL A 5 -4.35 5.12 -8.14
C VAL A 5 -5.15 3.83 -8.30
N LEU A 6 -6.41 3.91 -8.76
CA LEU A 6 -7.24 2.71 -9.02
C LEU A 6 -6.64 1.80 -10.10
N LYS A 7 -5.92 2.36 -11.07
CA LYS A 7 -5.22 1.57 -12.09
C LYS A 7 -4.11 0.70 -11.49
N ILE A 8 -3.32 1.26 -10.56
CA ILE A 8 -2.26 0.51 -9.88
C ILE A 8 -2.80 -0.35 -8.71
N TRP A 9 -3.95 0.02 -8.14
CA TRP A 9 -4.63 -0.67 -7.04
C TRP A 9 -6.05 -1.11 -7.40
N PRO A 10 -6.25 -2.06 -8.33
CA PRO A 10 -7.58 -2.58 -8.61
C PRO A 10 -8.21 -3.29 -7.39
N GLU A 11 -7.38 -3.82 -6.48
CA GLU A 11 -7.82 -4.47 -5.22
C GLU A 11 -8.59 -3.54 -4.28
N ILE A 12 -8.48 -2.21 -4.41
CA ILE A 12 -9.33 -1.25 -3.67
C ILE A 12 -10.82 -1.53 -3.94
N ASN A 13 -11.17 -1.97 -5.16
CA ASN A 13 -12.55 -2.28 -5.52
C ASN A 13 -13.08 -3.57 -4.87
N TRP A 14 -12.22 -4.34 -4.19
CA TRP A 14 -12.66 -5.51 -3.42
C TRP A 14 -13.29 -5.13 -2.08
N ILE A 15 -13.00 -3.92 -1.57
CA ILE A 15 -13.61 -3.36 -0.36
C ILE A 15 -15.07 -3.01 -0.66
N LYS A 16 -16.01 -3.66 0.04
CA LYS A 16 -17.45 -3.52 -0.19
C LYS A 16 -18.01 -2.27 0.50
N ASP A 17 -17.58 -2.00 1.73
CA ASP A 17 -17.91 -0.77 2.44
C ASP A 17 -17.41 0.45 1.65
N GLU A 18 -18.35 1.25 1.15
CA GLU A 18 -18.03 2.37 0.26
C GLU A 18 -17.27 3.49 0.96
N THR A 19 -17.51 3.67 2.26
CA THR A 19 -16.84 4.70 3.07
C THR A 19 -15.39 4.30 3.30
N LEU A 20 -15.14 3.05 3.71
CA LEU A 20 -13.79 2.52 3.89
C LEU A 20 -13.02 2.50 2.56
N ARG A 21 -13.68 2.08 1.48
CA ARG A 21 -13.11 2.10 0.12
C ARG A 21 -12.67 3.50 -0.28
N SER A 22 -13.53 4.50 -0.11
CA SER A 22 -13.19 5.90 -0.45
C SER A 22 -12.04 6.41 0.40
N LYS A 23 -12.06 6.20 1.72
CA LYS A 23 -10.99 6.62 2.62
C LYS A 23 -9.65 5.97 2.28
N THR A 24 -9.65 4.66 1.99
CA THR A 24 -8.44 3.92 1.58
C THR A 24 -7.86 4.48 0.29
N LEU A 25 -8.72 4.78 -0.70
CA LEU A 25 -8.32 5.43 -1.94
C LEU A 25 -7.76 6.84 -1.69
N ASP A 26 -8.44 7.64 -0.87
CA ASP A 26 -8.04 9.01 -0.57
C ASP A 26 -6.70 9.07 0.18
N ALA A 27 -6.43 8.12 1.07
CA ALA A 27 -5.15 7.96 1.75
C ALA A 27 -3.99 7.70 0.76
N TRP A 28 -4.20 6.82 -0.22
CA TRP A 28 -3.22 6.55 -1.27
C TRP A 28 -3.05 7.73 -2.24
N VAL A 29 -4.14 8.40 -2.61
CA VAL A 29 -4.09 9.62 -3.42
C VAL A 29 -3.25 10.69 -2.73
N TYR A 30 -3.52 10.95 -1.45
CA TYR A 30 -2.76 11.90 -0.66
C TYR A 30 -1.27 11.51 -0.59
N ALA A 31 -0.97 10.24 -0.32
CA ALA A 31 0.41 9.78 -0.25
C ALA A 31 1.18 9.99 -1.55
N ILE A 32 0.55 9.73 -2.71
CA ILE A 32 1.13 10.03 -4.03
C ILE A 32 1.33 11.53 -4.22
N GLU A 33 0.34 12.35 -3.85
CA GLU A 33 0.44 13.81 -4.00
C GLU A 33 1.52 14.43 -3.10
N GLN A 34 1.90 13.76 -2.01
CA GLN A 34 3.01 14.15 -1.14
C GLN A 34 4.34 13.49 -1.52
N SER A 35 4.33 12.58 -2.49
CA SER A 35 5.50 11.82 -2.91
C SER A 35 6.29 12.57 -3.99
N PRO A 36 7.63 12.43 -4.03
CA PRO A 36 8.40 12.79 -5.22
C PRO A 36 8.22 11.78 -6.37
N LEU A 37 7.54 10.65 -6.14
CA LEU A 37 7.28 9.60 -7.12
C LEU A 37 5.89 9.73 -7.73
N GLU A 38 5.78 9.36 -9.00
CA GLU A 38 4.50 9.22 -9.68
C GLU A 38 3.97 7.77 -9.59
N PRO A 39 2.66 7.54 -9.80
CA PRO A 39 2.09 6.19 -9.84
C PRO A 39 2.81 5.22 -10.80
N LYS A 40 3.31 5.74 -11.92
CA LYS A 40 4.05 4.94 -12.91
C LYS A 40 5.38 4.45 -12.34
N ASP A 41 6.08 5.26 -11.56
CA ASP A 41 7.35 4.87 -10.95
C ASP A 41 7.16 3.64 -10.06
N LEU A 42 6.04 3.56 -9.33
CA LEU A 42 5.75 2.41 -8.46
C LEU A 42 5.60 1.08 -9.22
N GLU A 43 5.28 1.11 -10.51
CA GLU A 43 5.23 -0.08 -11.36
C GLU A 43 6.62 -0.54 -11.82
N GLU A 44 7.63 0.34 -11.75
CA GLU A 44 8.98 0.11 -12.29
C GLU A 44 10.05 -0.04 -11.20
N ILE A 45 9.97 0.74 -10.12
CA ILE A 45 10.98 0.75 -9.05
C ILE A 45 10.94 -0.55 -8.23
N PRO A 46 12.10 -1.02 -7.69
CA PRO A 46 12.12 -2.19 -6.82
C PRO A 46 11.38 -1.92 -5.50
N PHE A 47 10.77 -2.96 -4.93
CA PHE A 47 10.03 -2.81 -3.66
C PHE A 47 10.93 -2.53 -2.43
N SER A 48 12.23 -2.82 -2.53
CA SER A 48 13.20 -2.69 -1.44
C SER A 48 14.54 -2.19 -1.94
N LEU A 49 15.10 -1.19 -1.24
CA LEU A 49 16.46 -0.68 -1.43
C LEU A 49 17.54 -1.63 -0.88
N LEU A 50 17.16 -2.59 -0.03
CA LEU A 50 18.10 -3.47 0.66
C LEU A 50 18.47 -4.72 -0.15
N ILE A 51 17.72 -5.01 -1.22
CA ILE A 51 17.92 -6.19 -2.05
C ILE A 51 18.66 -5.76 -3.31
N LYS A 52 19.89 -6.23 -3.45
CA LYS A 52 20.68 -6.01 -4.66
C LYS A 52 20.00 -6.70 -5.86
N ASP A 53 19.96 -6.00 -7.01
CA ASP A 53 19.43 -6.51 -8.28
C ASP A 53 17.96 -7.00 -8.20
N CYS A 54 17.14 -6.33 -7.37
CA CYS A 54 15.73 -6.66 -7.20
C CYS A 54 14.92 -6.33 -8.46
N SER A 55 14.38 -7.36 -9.12
CA SER A 55 13.53 -7.23 -10.32
C SER A 55 12.03 -7.14 -10.02
N VAL A 56 11.62 -7.37 -8.78
CA VAL A 56 10.23 -7.32 -8.36
C VAL A 56 9.85 -5.87 -8.08
N SER A 57 8.91 -5.33 -8.85
CA SER A 57 8.47 -3.96 -8.67
C SER A 57 7.70 -3.76 -7.36
N PHE A 58 7.67 -2.51 -6.90
CA PHE A 58 6.92 -2.11 -5.72
C PHE A 58 5.46 -2.55 -5.81
N MET A 59 4.77 -2.22 -6.90
CA MET A 59 3.36 -2.59 -7.06
C MET A 59 3.14 -4.09 -7.21
N ASN A 60 4.04 -4.83 -7.88
CA ASN A 60 3.91 -6.29 -7.94
C ASN A 60 3.95 -6.91 -6.54
N HIS A 61 4.97 -6.55 -5.75
CA HIS A 61 5.10 -7.00 -4.36
C HIS A 61 3.87 -6.62 -3.52
N LYS A 62 3.44 -5.36 -3.57
CA LYS A 62 2.34 -4.87 -2.73
C LYS A 62 1.00 -5.50 -3.07
N ARG A 63 0.67 -5.69 -4.35
CA ARG A 63 -0.56 -6.37 -4.77
C ARG A 63 -0.54 -7.84 -4.36
N THR A 64 0.60 -8.51 -4.49
CA THR A 64 0.77 -9.88 -3.99
C THR A 64 0.56 -9.98 -2.48
N CYS A 65 1.02 -9.00 -1.68
CA CYS A 65 0.73 -8.98 -0.24
C CYS A 65 -0.79 -8.95 0.05
N VAL A 66 -1.56 -8.14 -0.67
CA VAL A 66 -3.03 -8.05 -0.48
C VAL A 66 -3.69 -9.37 -0.87
N GLN A 67 -3.32 -9.93 -2.02
CA GLN A 67 -3.84 -11.21 -2.51
C GLN A 67 -3.58 -12.35 -1.53
N LEU A 68 -2.34 -12.46 -1.03
CA LEU A 68 -1.98 -13.47 -0.02
C LEU A 68 -2.74 -13.26 1.30
N ALA A 69 -2.91 -12.01 1.75
CA ALA A 69 -3.69 -11.73 2.96
C ALA A 69 -5.14 -12.20 2.82
N VAL A 70 -5.77 -11.95 1.68
CA VAL A 70 -7.12 -12.42 1.36
C VAL A 70 -7.20 -13.95 1.31
N ASP A 71 -6.26 -14.60 0.61
CA ASP A 71 -6.24 -16.07 0.49
C ASP A 71 -6.04 -16.76 1.84
N ILE A 72 -5.16 -16.22 2.69
CA ILE A 72 -4.94 -16.70 4.05
C ILE A 72 -6.22 -16.53 4.88
N ALA A 73 -6.84 -15.35 4.82
CA ALA A 73 -8.08 -15.06 5.56
C ALA A 73 -9.22 -16.02 5.17
N ASN A 74 -9.42 -16.22 3.86
CA ASN A 74 -10.40 -17.19 3.36
C ASN A 74 -10.10 -18.60 3.88
N LYS A 75 -8.82 -19.03 3.86
CA LYS A 75 -8.43 -20.34 4.36
C LYS A 75 -8.67 -20.50 5.87
N MET A 76 -8.49 -19.43 6.65
CA MET A 76 -8.80 -19.43 8.08
C MET A 76 -10.30 -19.57 8.32
N VAL A 77 -11.13 -18.82 7.59
CA VAL A 77 -12.60 -18.90 7.70
C VAL A 77 -13.09 -20.30 7.31
N ASP A 78 -12.58 -20.86 6.20
CA ASP A 78 -12.95 -22.20 5.74
C ASP A 78 -12.63 -23.30 6.78
N ASN A 79 -11.48 -23.19 7.46
CA ASN A 79 -11.01 -24.21 8.38
C ASN A 79 -11.54 -24.03 9.81
N PHE A 80 -11.72 -22.80 10.26
CA PHE A 80 -12.05 -22.48 11.66
C PHE A 80 -13.51 -22.07 11.85
N GLY A 81 -14.24 -21.80 10.77
CA GLY A 81 -15.66 -21.45 10.81
C GLY A 81 -15.92 -20.24 11.72
N ASP A 82 -16.96 -20.34 12.55
CA ASP A 82 -17.43 -19.24 13.41
C ASP A 82 -16.49 -18.91 14.59
N GLU A 83 -15.47 -19.73 14.84
CA GLU A 83 -14.45 -19.49 15.89
C GLU A 83 -13.55 -18.30 15.54
N ILE A 84 -13.47 -17.93 14.26
CA ILE A 84 -12.79 -16.71 13.82
C ILE A 84 -13.72 -15.84 12.97
N LYS A 85 -13.76 -14.55 13.31
CA LYS A 85 -14.44 -13.54 12.49
C LYS A 85 -13.40 -12.65 11.86
N VAL A 86 -13.29 -12.72 10.54
CA VAL A 86 -12.42 -11.84 9.77
C VAL A 86 -13.29 -10.82 9.04
N ASP A 87 -13.07 -9.54 9.35
CA ASP A 87 -13.61 -8.46 8.53
C ASP A 87 -12.73 -8.30 7.29
N MET A 88 -13.24 -8.78 6.15
CA MET A 88 -12.49 -8.77 4.89
C MET A 88 -12.23 -7.36 4.38
N ASP A 89 -13.15 -6.41 4.60
CA ASP A 89 -13.02 -5.04 4.12
C ASP A 89 -11.89 -4.32 4.88
N ILE A 90 -11.87 -4.47 6.22
CA ILE A 90 -10.80 -3.95 7.07
C ILE A 90 -9.46 -4.62 6.77
N LEU A 91 -9.44 -5.94 6.58
CA LEU A 91 -8.21 -6.67 6.24
C LEU A 91 -7.61 -6.20 4.91
N ILE A 92 -8.44 -6.06 3.87
CA ILE A 92 -8.00 -5.59 2.55
C ILE A 92 -7.51 -4.14 2.63
N SER A 93 -8.24 -3.26 3.32
CA SER A 93 -7.82 -1.87 3.53
C SER A 93 -6.47 -1.79 4.25
N GLY A 94 -6.31 -2.53 5.36
CA GLY A 94 -5.05 -2.59 6.10
C GLY A 94 -3.89 -3.12 5.26
N ALA A 95 -4.11 -4.19 4.48
CA ALA A 95 -3.09 -4.76 3.59
C ALA A 95 -2.65 -3.78 2.49
N ILE A 96 -3.58 -2.98 1.95
CA ILE A 96 -3.30 -1.92 0.97
C ILE A 96 -2.48 -0.78 1.63
N LEU A 97 -2.78 -0.41 2.88
CA LEU A 97 -2.19 0.74 3.56
C LEU A 97 -0.86 0.46 4.27
N ILE A 98 -0.53 -0.81 4.55
CA ILE A 98 0.60 -1.20 5.41
C ILE A 98 1.95 -0.57 5.04
N ASP A 99 2.16 -0.22 3.76
CA ASP A 99 3.39 0.41 3.25
C ASP A 99 3.14 1.75 2.54
N VAL A 100 1.97 2.38 2.72
CA VAL A 100 1.64 3.64 2.03
C VAL A 100 2.65 4.76 2.34
N GLY A 101 3.29 4.71 3.50
CA GLY A 101 4.35 5.65 3.90
C GLY A 101 5.65 5.53 3.08
N LYS A 102 5.89 4.43 2.35
CA LYS A 102 7.11 4.25 1.54
C LYS A 102 7.20 5.26 0.40
N LEU A 103 6.05 5.77 -0.06
CA LEU A 103 5.97 6.83 -1.06
C LEU A 103 6.66 8.12 -0.59
N LEU A 104 6.75 8.35 0.72
CA LEU A 104 7.47 9.49 1.28
C LEU A 104 8.94 9.14 1.60
N GLU A 105 9.27 7.85 1.74
CA GLU A 105 10.60 7.38 2.11
C GLU A 105 11.56 7.33 0.93
N TYR A 106 11.04 7.17 -0.29
CA TYR A 106 11.85 7.00 -1.50
C TYR A 106 11.82 8.23 -2.40
N GLU A 107 12.91 8.43 -3.13
CA GLU A 107 13.02 9.42 -4.21
C GLU A 107 13.93 8.87 -5.31
N ILE A 108 13.81 9.42 -6.52
CA ILE A 108 14.72 9.12 -7.64
C ILE A 108 15.67 10.29 -7.82
N VAL A 109 16.97 10.03 -7.67
CA VAL A 109 18.04 11.02 -7.92
C VAL A 109 18.99 10.44 -8.96
N ASP A 110 19.23 11.18 -10.05
CA ASP A 110 20.08 10.76 -11.17
C ASP A 110 19.70 9.36 -11.72
N GLY A 111 18.39 9.09 -11.81
CA GLY A 111 17.84 7.83 -12.31
C GLY A 111 17.98 6.63 -11.36
N LYS A 112 18.38 6.86 -10.09
CA LYS A 112 18.51 5.80 -9.07
C LYS A 112 17.55 6.04 -7.92
N LEU A 113 16.84 4.98 -7.52
CA LEU A 113 16.03 4.99 -6.31
C LEU A 113 16.94 5.11 -5.08
N THR A 114 16.63 6.04 -4.19
CA THR A 114 17.35 6.28 -2.94
C THR A 114 16.39 6.70 -1.82
N THR A 115 16.90 6.83 -0.60
CA THR A 115 16.13 7.31 0.55
C THR A 115 16.01 8.83 0.53
N SER A 116 14.78 9.34 0.58
CA SER A 116 14.47 10.76 0.61
C SER A 116 14.92 11.43 1.91
N ASN A 117 15.00 12.77 1.92
CA ASN A 117 15.26 13.52 3.15
C ASN A 117 14.19 13.28 4.23
N TYR A 118 12.93 13.08 3.84
CA TYR A 118 11.87 12.71 4.76
C TYR A 118 12.11 11.30 5.33
N GLY A 119 12.43 10.33 4.48
CA GLY A 119 12.70 8.94 4.83
C GLY A 119 13.88 8.75 5.79
N LYS A 120 14.87 9.66 5.75
CA LYS A 120 16.00 9.68 6.70
C LYS A 120 15.58 10.04 8.13
N VAL A 121 14.46 10.74 8.29
CA VAL A 121 13.97 11.22 9.60
C VAL A 121 12.82 10.36 10.11
N VAL A 122 11.84 10.04 9.24
CA VAL A 122 10.64 9.29 9.59
C VAL A 122 10.46 8.11 8.62
N ARG A 123 10.50 6.89 9.16
CA ARG A 123 10.32 5.67 8.38
C ARG A 123 8.85 5.41 8.02
N HIS A 124 8.63 4.70 6.92
CA HIS A 124 7.31 4.40 6.36
C HIS A 124 6.28 3.81 7.34
N PRO A 125 6.62 3.02 8.38
CA PRO A 125 5.58 2.54 9.30
C PRO A 125 4.92 3.70 10.06
N PHE A 126 5.70 4.71 10.47
CA PHE A 126 5.17 5.85 11.20
C PHE A 126 4.44 6.83 10.29
N SER A 127 5.00 7.13 9.12
CA SER A 127 4.31 8.00 8.16
C SER A 127 3.05 7.33 7.59
N GLY A 128 3.06 6.01 7.41
CA GLY A 128 1.88 5.23 7.04
C GLY A 128 0.75 5.34 8.06
N VAL A 129 1.06 5.15 9.36
CA VAL A 129 0.10 5.37 10.44
C VAL A 129 -0.43 6.81 10.44
N ALA A 130 0.43 7.82 10.27
CA ALA A 130 0.00 9.21 10.23
C ALA A 130 -0.92 9.52 9.03
N ILE A 131 -0.65 8.91 7.86
CA ILE A 131 -1.52 9.01 6.68
C ILE A 131 -2.86 8.33 6.95
N ALA A 132 -2.89 7.10 7.47
CA ALA A 132 -4.13 6.40 7.79
C ALA A 132 -4.99 7.20 8.79
N ALA A 133 -4.39 7.66 9.88
CA ALA A 133 -5.06 8.46 10.90
C ALA A 133 -5.68 9.75 10.36
N ARG A 134 -5.08 10.37 9.33
CA ARG A 134 -5.63 11.58 8.68
C ARG A 134 -7.01 11.34 8.05
N PHE A 135 -7.30 10.11 7.64
CA PHE A 135 -8.54 9.73 6.96
C PHE A 135 -9.50 8.93 7.87
N ASP A 136 -9.24 8.93 9.19
CA ASP A 136 -9.98 8.14 10.18
C ASP A 136 -10.04 6.65 9.79
N LEU A 137 -8.85 6.08 9.54
CA LEU A 137 -8.58 4.67 9.24
C LEU A 137 -7.71 4.04 10.33
#